data_AF-A0A7X2NKI3-F1
#
_entry.id   AF-A0A7X2NKI3-F1
#
_cell.length_a   1.000
_cell.length_b   1.000
_cell.length_c   1.000
_cell.angle_alpha   90.00
_cell.angle_beta   90.00
_cell.angle_gamma   90.00
#
_symmetry.space_group_name_H-M   'P 1'
#
loop_
_entity.id
_entity.type
_entity.pdbx_description
1 polymer ?
#
loop_
_entity_poly.entity_id
_entity_poly.type
_entity_poly.pdbx_seq_one_letter_code
_entity_poly.pdbx_strand_id
1 'polypeptide(L)' 'MCKVVMKDSVGNIEFIIYNHLFSKDTYRFTVAQLVDELHQYNLDLSPEFVQKEINTFVKSGLVNQNFRSYSICGR' A
#
# COMPACT_ATOMS: atom_id res chain seq x y z
N MET A 1 18.36 -8.22 6.39
CA MET A 1 17.08 -8.82 5.95
C MET A 1 16.30 -9.26 7.17
N CYS A 2 15.27 -8.52 7.57
CA CYS A 2 14.43 -8.91 8.70
C CYS A 2 13.40 -9.93 8.22
N LYS A 3 13.52 -11.18 8.70
CA LYS A 3 12.55 -12.24 8.43
C LYS A 3 11.40 -12.08 9.42
N VAL A 4 10.31 -11.49 8.95
CA VAL A 4 9.10 -11.32 9.76
C VAL A 4 8.24 -12.58 9.60
N VAL A 5 8.07 -13.32 10.70
CA VAL A 5 7.17 -14.46 10.79
C VAL A 5 5.85 -13.92 11.35
N MET A 6 4.73 -14.02 10.62
CA MET A 6 3.45 -13.48 11.08
C MET A 6 2.30 -14.50 11.02
N LYS A 7 1.56 -14.55 12.13
CA LYS A 7 0.28 -15.23 12.35
C LYS A 7 -0.84 -14.18 12.25
N ASP A 8 -1.98 -14.58 11.68
CA ASP A 8 -3.27 -13.88 11.53
C ASP A 8 -3.49 -13.01 10.27
N SER A 9 -4.44 -13.45 9.44
CA SER A 9 -4.49 -13.29 7.98
C SER A 9 -4.92 -11.92 7.44
N VAL A 10 -5.51 -11.04 8.26
CA VAL A 10 -6.07 -9.75 7.79
C VAL A 10 -5.18 -8.57 8.16
N GLY A 11 -4.67 -8.51 9.39
CA GLY A 11 -3.71 -7.47 9.80
C GLY A 11 -2.39 -7.52 9.01
N ASN A 12 -2.07 -8.67 8.41
CA ASN A 12 -0.90 -8.84 7.57
C ASN A 12 -0.98 -8.04 6.27
N ILE A 13 -2.16 -7.88 5.67
CA ILE A 13 -2.30 -7.24 4.36
C ILE A 13 -2.07 -5.74 4.48
N GLU A 14 -2.68 -5.09 5.47
CA GLU A 14 -2.49 -3.67 5.76
C GLU A 14 -1.01 -3.36 6.01
N PHE A 15 -0.32 -4.23 6.77
CA PHE A 15 1.11 -4.10 7.05
C PHE A 15 1.98 -4.30 5.81
N ILE A 16 1.62 -5.22 4.91
CA ILE A 16 2.33 -5.43 3.65
C ILE A 16 2.16 -4.21 2.74
N ILE A 17 0.95 -3.69 2.59
CA ILE A 17 0.68 -2.47 1.80
C ILE A 17 1.47 -1.30 2.39
N TYR A 18 1.40 -1.10 3.71
CA TYR A 18 2.17 -0.06 4.39
C TYR A 18 3.67 -0.18 4.10
N ASN A 19 4.28 -1.34 4.36
CA ASN A 19 5.70 -1.52 4.11
C ASN A 19 6.07 -1.34 2.64
N HIS A 20 5.25 -1.84 1.72
CA HIS A 20 5.50 -1.68 0.29
C HIS A 20 5.55 -0.20 -0.09
N LEU A 21 4.57 0.59 0.36
CA LEU A 21 4.50 2.04 0.09
C LEU A 21 5.68 2.79 0.70
N PHE A 22 6.01 2.52 1.97
CA PHE A 22 7.01 3.28 2.73
C PHE A 22 8.44 2.73 2.65
N SER A 23 8.65 1.61 1.96
CA SER A 23 9.99 1.07 1.66
C SER A 23 10.72 1.82 0.55
N LYS A 24 10.02 2.71 -0.17
CA LYS A 24 10.53 3.47 -1.32
C LYS A 24 10.62 4.94 -0.92
N ASP A 25 11.72 5.62 -1.21
CA ASP A 25 11.94 7.03 -0.80
C ASP A 25 10.99 8.02 -1.48
N THR A 26 10.79 7.89 -2.79
CA THR A 26 9.88 8.75 -3.56
C THR A 26 8.98 7.87 -4.42
N TYR A 27 7.86 7.46 -3.86
CA TYR A 27 6.91 6.60 -4.56
C TYR A 27 5.68 7.37 -5.04
N ARG A 28 5.42 7.26 -6.34
CA ARG A 28 4.22 7.76 -7.02
C ARG A 28 3.54 6.59 -7.72
N PHE A 29 2.25 6.43 -7.50
CA PHE A 29 1.52 5.25 -7.95
C PHE A 29 0.05 5.53 -8.25
N THR A 30 -0.58 4.59 -8.94
CA THR A 30 -2.04 4.48 -9.10
C THR A 30 -2.53 3.22 -8.38
N VAL A 31 -3.83 3.11 -8.10
CA VAL A 31 -4.36 1.88 -7.48
C VAL A 31 -4.10 0.66 -8.36
N ALA A 32 -4.26 0.78 -9.68
CA ALA A 32 -3.99 -0.32 -10.60
C ALA A 32 -2.53 -0.79 -10.52
N GLN A 33 -1.58 0.16 -10.54
CA GLN A 33 -0.16 -0.17 -10.38
C GLN A 33 0.12 -0.84 -9.03
N LEU A 34 -0.46 -0.32 -7.94
CA LEU A 34 -0.27 -0.92 -6.63
C LEU A 34 -0.85 -2.33 -6.54
N VAL A 35 -2.02 -2.59 -7.14
CA VAL A 35 -2.62 -3.93 -7.22
C VAL A 35 -1.68 -4.88 -7.98
N ASP A 36 -1.17 -4.47 -9.13
CA ASP A 36 -0.22 -5.27 -9.92
C ASP A 36 1.08 -5.56 -9.15
N GLU A 37 1.58 -4.58 -8.38
CA GLU A 37 2.75 -4.76 -7.52
C GLU A 37 2.45 -5.69 -6.34
N LEU A 38 1.25 -5.63 -5.75
CA LEU A 38 0.85 -6.49 -4.65
C LEU A 38 0.62 -7.96 -5.09
N HIS A 39 0.20 -8.19 -6.33
CA HIS A 39 0.15 -9.55 -6.90
C HIS A 39 1.50 -10.25 -6.87
N GLN A 40 2.63 -9.52 -6.91
CA GLN A 40 3.97 -10.12 -6.80
C GLN A 40 4.22 -10.78 -5.43
N TYR A 41 3.44 -10.42 -4.41
CA TYR A 41 3.47 -11.04 -3.09
C TYR A 41 2.50 -12.22 -2.94
N ASN A 42 1.88 -12.69 -4.03
CA ASN A 42 0.77 -13.65 -4.03
C ASN A 42 -0.45 -13.16 -3.22
N LEU A 43 -0.65 -11.83 -3.16
CA LEU A 43 -1.82 -11.23 -2.55
C LEU A 43 -2.83 -10.92 -3.64
N ASP A 44 -3.88 -11.74 -3.75
CA ASP A 44 -4.98 -11.51 -4.69
C ASP A 44 -5.97 -10.53 -4.04
N LEU A 45 -5.75 -9.23 -4.28
CA LEU A 45 -6.51 -8.14 -3.65
C LEU A 45 -7.37 -7.44 -4.69
N SER A 46 -8.63 -7.23 -4.34
CA SER A 46 -9.52 -6.46 -5.22
C SER A 46 -9.09 -4.99 -5.26
N PRO A 47 -9.21 -4.31 -6.42
CA PRO A 47 -8.91 -2.89 -6.53
C PRO A 47 -9.72 -2.03 -5.54
N GLU A 48 -10.94 -2.44 -5.22
CA GLU A 48 -11.82 -1.75 -4.26
C GLU A 48 -11.27 -1.83 -2.84
N PHE A 49 -10.72 -2.99 -2.45
CA PHE A 49 -10.07 -3.16 -1.16
C PHE A 49 -8.84 -2.27 -1.06
N VAL A 50 -7.95 -2.32 -2.05
CA VAL A 50 -6.73 -1.48 -2.07
C VAL A 50 -7.09 0.00 -2.06
N GLN A 51 -8.08 0.42 -2.84
CA GLN A 51 -8.56 1.81 -2.85
C GLN A 51 -9.09 2.26 -1.49
N LYS A 52 -9.79 1.38 -0.75
CA LYS A 52 -10.26 1.67 0.60
C LYS A 52 -9.09 1.88 1.57
N GLU A 53 -8.07 1.03 1.51
CA GLU A 53 -6.88 1.15 2.35
C GLU A 53 -6.09 2.43 2.03
N ILE A 54 -5.89 2.74 0.75
CA ILE A 54 -5.26 4.00 0.34
C ILE A 54 -6.05 5.21 0.84
N ASN A 55 -7.38 5.17 0.79
CA ASN A 55 -8.21 6.25 1.32
C ASN A 55 -8.04 6.42 2.85
N THR A 56 -7.81 5.33 3.59
CA THR A 56 -7.47 5.40 5.02
C THR A 56 -6.12 6.10 5.22
N PHE A 57 -5.11 5.78 4.41
CA PHE A 57 -3.80 6.46 4.47
C PHE A 57 -3.84 7.92 4.04
N VAL A 58 -4.71 8.29 3.10
CA VAL A 58 -4.95 9.69 2.73
C VAL A 58 -5.56 10.44 3.91
N LYS A 59 -6.57 9.86 4.57
CA LYS A 59 -7.21 10.46 5.75
C LYS A 59 -6.25 10.63 6.92
N SER A 60 -5.30 9.73 7.10
CA SER A 60 -4.27 9.85 8.16
C SER A 60 -3.10 10.76 7.78
N GLY A 61 -3.07 11.30 6.56
CA GLY A 61 -2.01 12.18 6.07
C GLY A 61 -0.71 11.47 5.69
N LEU A 62 -0.74 10.13 5.59
CA LEU A 62 0.41 9.31 5.20
C LEU A 62 0.62 9.27 3.68
N VAL A 63 -0.46 9.44 2.91
CA VAL A 63 -0.45 9.46 1.45
C VAL A 63 -1.11 10.73 0.94
N ASN A 64 -0.48 11.39 -0.02
CA ASN A 64 -1.05 12.51 -0.75
C ASN A 64 -1.83 12.01 -1.97
N GLN A 65 -3.07 12.47 -2.12
CA GLN A 65 -3.87 12.26 -3.33
C GLN A 65 -3.66 13.42 -4.31
N ASN A 66 -3.26 13.08 -5.53
CA ASN A 66 -3.20 13.98 -6.69
C ASN A 66 -4.35 13.64 -7.66
N PHE A 67 -4.58 14.50 -8.67
CA PHE A 67 -5.72 14.39 -9.62
C PHE A 67 -5.90 12.99 -10.25
N ARG A 68 -4.83 12.18 -10.38
CA ARG A 68 -4.86 10.81 -10.96
C ARG A 68 -3.87 9.83 -10.33
N SER A 69 -3.23 10.20 -9.24
CA SER A 69 -2.16 9.40 -8.65
C SER A 69 -2.04 9.68 -7.16
N TYR A 70 -1.34 8.80 -6.49
CA TYR A 70 -0.98 8.91 -5.09
C TYR A 70 0.52 9.06 -4.98
N SER A 71 0.95 9.73 -3.92
CA SER A 71 2.35 9.79 -3.54
C SER A 71 2.47 9.67 -2.04
N ILE A 72 3.49 8.97 -1.55
CA ILE A 72 3.79 8.96 -0.12
C ILE A 72 4.13 10.37 0.37
N CYS A 73 3.64 10.76 1.54
CA CYS A 73 4.11 11.96 2.22
C CYS A 73 5.58 11.75 2.60
N GLY A 74 6.44 12.66 2.16
CA GLY A 74 7.87 12.60 2.41
C GLY A 74 8.19 12.57 3.91
N ARG A 75 9.18 11.75 4.27
CA ARG A 75 9.91 11.85 5.52
C ARG A 75 10.69 13.15 5.61
#